data_AF-A0A2J8VGL0-F1
#
_entry.id   AF-A0A2J8VGL0-F1
#
_cell.length_a   1.000
_cell.length_b   1.000
_cell.length_c   1.000
_cell.angle_alpha   90.00
_cell.angle_beta   90.00
_cell.angle_gamma   90.00
#
_symmetry.space_group_name_H-M   'P 1'
#
loop_
_entity.id
_entity.type
_entity.pdbx_description
1 polymer ?
#
loop_
_entity_poly.entity_id
_entity_poly.type
_entity_poly.pdbx_seq_one_letter_code
_entity_poly.pdbx_strand_id
1 'polypeptide(L)'
;GSPLGEVVEQGITRVRNATDAVGIVLKELKRQSSLGIFHLLVAVDGINALWGRTTLKREDKSPIAPEELALVHNLRKMMKNDWHGGAIVSALSQTGSLFKPRKAYLPQELLGKGFTTWPRLVWNSWAQAICPSQPPKVLGLQEGFDALDPFIPILVSNYNPKEFESCIQYYLENNWLQHEKAPTEEGKKELLFLSNANPSLLERHCAYL
;
A
#
# COMPACT_ATOMS: atom_id res chain seq x y z
N GLY A 1 20.98 -14.36 26.94
CA GLY A 1 20.21 -13.73 25.85
C GLY A 1 20.90 -12.45 25.49
N SER A 2 21.54 -12.40 24.33
CA SER A 2 22.10 -11.16 23.80
C SER A 2 20.99 -10.16 23.46
N PRO A 3 21.24 -8.85 23.56
CA PRO A 3 20.30 -7.83 23.10
C PRO A 3 20.05 -7.96 21.60
N LEU A 4 18.82 -7.69 21.15
CA LEU A 4 18.44 -7.76 19.74
C LEU A 4 19.27 -6.80 18.85
N GLY A 5 19.80 -5.72 19.45
CA GLY A 5 20.71 -4.78 18.78
C GLY A 5 21.99 -5.41 18.24
N GLU A 6 22.53 -6.45 18.90
CA GLU A 6 23.71 -7.16 18.39
C GLU A 6 23.42 -7.88 17.06
N VAL A 7 22.21 -8.42 16.90
CA VAL A 7 21.79 -9.08 15.65
C VAL A 7 21.65 -8.07 14.52
N VAL A 8 21.11 -6.88 14.83
CA VAL A 8 20.99 -5.78 13.87
C VAL A 8 22.37 -5.29 13.43
N GLU A 9 23.27 -5.04 14.38
CA GLU A 9 24.63 -4.58 14.11
C GLU A 9 25.42 -5.60 13.29
N GLN A 10 25.26 -6.90 13.59
CA GLN A 10 25.88 -7.97 12.82
C GLN A 10 25.37 -7.99 11.37
N GLY A 11 24.06 -7.76 11.15
CA GLY A 11 23.46 -7.67 9.83
C GLY A 11 23.96 -6.46 9.02
N ILE A 12 24.18 -5.32 9.68
CA ILE A 12 24.73 -4.10 9.07
C ILE A 12 26.21 -4.30 8.71
N THR A 13 27.00 -4.82 9.65
CA THR A 13 28.43 -5.04 9.45
C THR A 13 28.71 -6.12 8.39
N ARG A 14 27.86 -7.16 8.32
CA ARG A 14 28.03 -8.30 7.40
C ARG A 14 26.85 -8.40 6.44
N VAL A 15 26.89 -7.63 5.36
CA VAL A 15 25.84 -7.55 4.33
C VAL A 15 25.40 -8.92 3.79
N ARG A 16 26.31 -9.90 3.69
CA ARG A 16 25.98 -11.27 3.25
C ARG A 16 24.92 -11.95 4.12
N ASN A 17 24.89 -11.62 5.41
CA ASN A 17 23.96 -12.20 6.39
C ASN A 17 22.79 -11.25 6.72
N ALA A 18 22.71 -10.09 6.08
CA ALA A 18 21.69 -9.08 6.40
C ALA A 18 20.27 -9.61 6.21
N THR A 19 20.02 -10.38 5.15
CA THR A 19 18.71 -10.99 4.88
C THR A 19 18.26 -11.93 6.00
N ASP A 20 19.20 -12.72 6.53
CA ASP A 20 18.92 -13.64 7.63
C ASP A 20 18.71 -12.88 8.95
N ALA A 21 19.51 -11.84 9.19
CA ALA A 21 19.36 -10.97 10.35
C ALA A 21 17.96 -10.32 10.39
N VAL A 22 17.46 -9.83 9.25
CA VAL A 22 16.08 -9.31 9.14
C VAL A 22 15.05 -10.38 9.50
N GLY A 23 15.23 -11.60 9.01
CA GLY A 23 14.33 -12.72 9.35
C GLY A 23 14.31 -13.04 10.84
N ILE A 24 15.47 -13.04 11.50
CA ILE A 24 15.60 -13.26 12.94
C ILE A 24 14.92 -12.13 13.72
N VAL A 25 15.16 -10.87 13.34
CA VAL A 25 14.55 -9.70 13.97
C VAL A 25 13.03 -9.76 13.88
N LEU A 26 12.47 -10.02 12.69
CA LEU A 26 11.02 -10.14 12.51
C LEU A 26 10.43 -11.27 13.35
N LYS A 27 11.08 -12.43 13.38
CA LYS A 27 10.64 -13.59 14.18
C LYS A 27 10.64 -13.27 15.68
N GLU A 28 11.68 -12.62 16.17
CA GLU A 28 11.83 -12.33 17.59
C GLU A 28 10.89 -11.21 18.05
N LEU A 29 10.69 -10.17 17.23
CA LEU A 29 9.71 -9.12 17.51
C LEU A 29 8.30 -9.68 17.64
N LYS A 30 7.90 -10.52 16.69
CA LYS A 30 6.61 -11.21 16.72
C LYS A 30 6.47 -12.07 17.99
N ARG A 31 7.49 -12.86 18.31
CA ARG A 31 7.50 -13.73 19.51
C ARG A 31 7.38 -12.92 20.81
N GLN A 32 8.14 -11.83 20.95
CA GLN A 32 8.16 -11.01 22.16
C GLN A 32 6.90 -10.15 22.32
N SER A 33 6.29 -9.72 21.21
CA SER A 33 5.00 -9.00 21.24
C SER A 33 3.88 -9.85 21.84
N SER A 34 3.83 -11.15 21.50
CA SER A 34 2.89 -12.11 22.11
C SER A 34 3.16 -12.38 23.59
N LEU A 35 4.36 -12.08 24.10
CA LEU A 35 4.66 -12.16 25.54
C LEU A 35 4.17 -10.91 26.30
N GLY A 36 3.67 -9.88 25.61
CA GLY A 36 3.16 -8.66 26.22
C GLY A 36 4.24 -7.70 26.72
N ILE A 37 5.49 -7.86 26.27
CA ILE A 37 6.62 -7.02 26.68
C ILE A 37 6.50 -5.61 26.07
N PHE A 38 6.00 -5.52 24.83
CA PHE A 38 5.80 -4.27 24.11
C PHE A 38 4.68 -4.40 23.08
N HIS A 39 4.17 -3.25 22.63
CA HIS A 39 3.21 -3.19 21.53
C HIS A 39 3.92 -3.05 20.17
N LEU A 40 3.52 -3.87 19.19
CA LEU A 40 4.14 -3.90 17.87
C LEU A 40 3.22 -3.29 16.82
N LEU A 41 3.72 -2.35 16.02
CA LEU A 41 3.06 -1.85 14.82
C LEU A 41 3.82 -2.32 13.59
N VAL A 42 3.15 -3.06 12.72
CA VAL A 42 3.71 -3.49 11.43
C VAL A 42 3.10 -2.62 10.34
N ALA A 43 3.87 -1.67 9.81
CA ALA A 43 3.47 -0.80 8.72
C ALA A 43 4.11 -1.26 7.40
N VAL A 44 3.28 -1.66 6.43
CA VAL A 44 3.77 -2.11 5.10
C VAL A 44 3.09 -1.33 3.99
N ASP A 45 3.86 -0.50 3.28
CA ASP A 45 3.40 0.15 2.06
C ASP A 45 3.63 -0.76 0.83
N GLY A 46 2.74 -0.68 -0.16
CA GLY A 46 2.81 -1.49 -1.38
C GLY A 46 2.67 -3.00 -1.14
N ILE A 47 1.81 -3.41 -0.20
CA ILE A 47 1.68 -4.80 0.22
C ILE A 47 1.36 -5.79 -0.93
N ASN A 48 0.75 -5.30 -2.00
CA ASN A 48 0.49 -6.05 -3.22
C ASN A 48 1.76 -6.60 -3.91
N ALA A 49 2.95 -6.10 -3.58
CA ALA A 49 4.20 -6.67 -4.07
C ALA A 49 4.52 -8.05 -3.46
N LEU A 50 4.00 -8.35 -2.26
CA LEU A 50 4.30 -9.61 -1.56
C LEU A 50 3.71 -10.82 -2.27
N TRP A 51 2.55 -10.69 -2.90
CA TRP A 51 1.86 -11.74 -3.68
C TRP A 51 1.82 -11.44 -5.18
N GLY A 52 2.48 -10.36 -5.60
CA GLY A 52 2.60 -9.97 -7.01
C GLY A 52 3.69 -10.73 -7.75
N ARG A 53 3.87 -10.38 -9.03
CA ARG A 53 4.99 -10.87 -9.84
C ARG A 53 6.26 -10.07 -9.54
N THR A 54 7.42 -10.71 -9.66
CA THR A 54 8.71 -10.04 -9.56
C THR A 54 9.30 -9.79 -10.95
N THR A 55 10.20 -8.80 -11.06
CA THR A 55 11.02 -8.58 -12.27
C THR A 55 12.34 -9.34 -12.23
N LEU A 56 12.64 -10.02 -11.12
CA LEU A 56 13.90 -10.71 -10.92
C LEU A 56 13.96 -11.98 -11.76
N LYS A 57 15.14 -12.25 -12.32
CA LYS A 57 15.40 -13.42 -13.15
C LYS A 57 16.62 -14.15 -12.63
N ARG A 58 16.61 -15.47 -12.74
CA ARG A 58 17.79 -16.31 -12.47
C ARG A 58 18.80 -16.19 -13.62
N GLU A 59 19.96 -16.81 -13.47
CA GLU A 59 21.01 -16.83 -14.50
C GLU A 59 20.55 -17.47 -15.82
N ASP A 60 19.64 -18.44 -15.75
CA ASP A 60 18.98 -19.08 -16.90
C ASP A 60 17.88 -18.22 -17.56
N LYS A 61 17.70 -16.97 -17.10
CA LYS A 61 16.67 -16.00 -17.52
C LYS A 61 15.24 -16.39 -17.15
N SER A 62 15.04 -17.46 -16.37
CA SER A 62 13.72 -17.80 -15.82
C SER A 62 13.28 -16.78 -14.77
N PRO A 63 11.98 -16.46 -14.67
CA PRO A 63 11.46 -15.53 -13.68
C PRO A 63 11.50 -16.14 -12.27
N ILE A 64 11.79 -15.32 -11.25
CA ILE A 64 11.80 -15.74 -9.84
C ILE A 64 10.43 -15.46 -9.20
N ALA A 65 9.86 -16.46 -8.54
CA ALA A 65 8.62 -16.28 -7.79
C ALA A 65 8.86 -15.47 -6.51
N PRO A 66 7.91 -14.64 -6.05
CA PRO A 66 8.07 -13.83 -4.84
C PRO A 66 8.32 -14.67 -3.58
N GLU A 67 7.85 -15.91 -3.54
CA GLU A 67 8.02 -16.83 -2.42
C GLU A 67 9.44 -17.39 -2.27
N GLU A 68 10.25 -17.36 -3.34
CA GLU A 68 11.66 -17.77 -3.30
C GLU A 68 12.55 -16.68 -2.69
N LEU A 69 12.05 -15.44 -2.60
CA LEU A 69 12.77 -14.34 -1.99
C LEU A 69 12.63 -14.41 -0.47
N ALA A 70 13.74 -14.70 0.22
CA ALA A 70 13.76 -14.86 1.68
C ALA A 70 13.17 -13.65 2.43
N LEU A 71 13.41 -12.42 1.95
CA LEU A 71 12.81 -11.21 2.54
C LEU A 71 11.28 -11.19 2.45
N VAL A 72 10.74 -11.48 1.26
CA VAL A 72 9.29 -11.54 1.03
C VAL A 72 8.66 -12.67 1.83
N HIS A 73 9.33 -13.83 1.88
CA HIS A 73 8.90 -14.96 2.67
C HIS A 73 8.81 -14.65 4.17
N ASN A 74 9.81 -13.96 4.73
CA ASN A 74 9.81 -13.53 6.12
C ASN A 74 8.74 -12.46 6.41
N LEU A 75 8.54 -11.53 5.49
CA LEU A 75 7.52 -10.49 5.64
C LEU A 75 6.10 -11.07 5.55
N ARG A 76 5.84 -12.03 4.65
CA ARG A 76 4.57 -12.77 4.59
C ARG A 76 4.25 -13.48 5.92
N LYS A 77 5.25 -13.96 6.67
CA LYS A 77 5.03 -14.53 8.02
C LYS A 77 4.62 -13.48 9.05
N MET A 78 5.09 -12.25 8.92
CA MET A 78 4.69 -11.15 9.79
C MET A 78 3.24 -10.70 9.52
N MET A 79 2.78 -10.83 8.28
CA MET A 79 1.42 -10.48 7.87
C MET A 79 0.34 -11.45 8.35
N LYS A 80 0.70 -12.63 8.86
CA LYS A 80 -0.25 -13.58 9.43
C LYS A 80 -0.76 -13.09 10.79
N ASN A 81 -2.02 -13.40 11.09
CA ASN A 81 -2.73 -13.04 12.33
C ASN A 81 -2.55 -14.08 13.46
N ASP A 82 -1.42 -14.79 13.49
CA ASP A 82 -1.04 -15.82 14.47
C ASP A 82 -0.31 -15.24 15.71
N TRP A 83 -0.38 -13.92 15.91
CA TRP A 83 0.25 -13.21 17.03
C TRP A 83 -0.66 -12.10 17.55
N HIS A 84 -0.42 -11.65 18.79
CA HIS A 84 -1.22 -10.62 19.46
C HIS A 84 -0.31 -9.61 20.17
N GLY A 85 -0.91 -8.53 20.67
CA GLY A 85 -0.16 -7.43 21.30
C GLY A 85 0.31 -6.36 20.31
N GLY A 86 -0.22 -6.36 19.08
CA GLY A 86 0.07 -5.33 18.09
C GLY A 86 -0.96 -5.22 16.99
N ALA A 87 -0.67 -4.36 16.02
CA ALA A 87 -1.53 -4.09 14.88
C ALA A 87 -0.73 -4.11 13.59
N ILE A 88 -1.38 -4.51 12.50
CA ILE A 88 -0.82 -4.47 11.17
C ILE A 88 -1.59 -3.43 10.36
N VAL A 89 -0.88 -2.45 9.83
CA VAL A 89 -1.44 -1.41 8.95
C VAL A 89 -0.72 -1.53 7.61
N SER A 90 -1.48 -1.70 6.55
CA SER A 90 -0.91 -1.82 5.21
C SER A 90 -1.59 -0.90 4.22
N ALA A 91 -0.81 -0.41 3.27
CA ALA A 91 -1.30 0.40 2.17
C ALA A 91 -1.13 -0.36 0.85
N LEU A 92 -2.15 -0.29 0.00
CA LEU A 92 -2.08 -0.75 -1.37
C LEU A 92 -1.44 0.34 -2.21
N SER A 93 -0.50 -0.02 -3.08
CA SER A 93 0.10 0.92 -4.02
C SER A 93 -0.03 0.44 -5.45
N GLN A 94 -0.51 1.35 -6.31
CA GLN A 94 -0.51 1.17 -7.76
C GLN A 94 0.77 1.75 -8.39
N THR A 95 1.33 2.81 -7.80
CA THR A 95 2.59 3.43 -8.22
C THR A 95 3.75 2.46 -7.95
N GLY A 96 4.45 2.05 -9.00
CA GLY A 96 5.50 1.02 -8.89
C GLY A 96 4.97 -0.42 -8.83
N SER A 97 3.66 -0.62 -8.94
CA SER A 97 3.11 -1.98 -9.05
C SER A 97 3.49 -2.62 -10.39
N LEU A 98 4.05 -3.82 -10.33
CA LEU A 98 4.44 -4.57 -11.50
C LEU A 98 3.21 -5.13 -12.20
N PHE A 99 3.06 -4.83 -13.49
CA PHE A 99 2.04 -5.40 -14.38
C PHE A 99 0.56 -5.09 -14.02
N LYS A 100 0.27 -3.96 -13.36
CA LYS A 100 -1.12 -3.48 -13.19
C LYS A 100 -1.47 -2.36 -14.18
N PRO A 101 -2.66 -2.39 -14.82
CA PRO A 101 -3.12 -1.28 -15.64
C PRO A 101 -3.39 -0.04 -14.76
N ARG A 102 -3.00 1.14 -15.26
CA ARG A 102 -3.08 2.43 -14.55
C ARG A 102 -4.50 2.89 -14.16
N LYS A 103 -5.55 2.23 -14.66
CA LYS A 103 -6.96 2.60 -14.42
C LYS A 103 -7.67 1.79 -13.33
N ALA A 104 -7.05 0.78 -12.72
CA ALA A 104 -7.67 0.03 -11.62
C ALA A 104 -7.44 0.77 -10.30
N TYR A 105 -8.47 1.46 -9.77
CA TYR A 105 -8.38 2.22 -8.52
C TYR A 105 -9.28 1.65 -7.41
N LEU A 106 -10.29 0.85 -7.77
CA LEU A 106 -11.14 0.20 -6.80
C LEU A 106 -10.41 -0.99 -6.15
N PRO A 107 -10.60 -1.23 -4.84
CA PRO A 107 -10.12 -2.44 -4.21
C PRO A 107 -10.51 -3.67 -5.05
N GLN A 108 -11.76 -3.80 -5.49
CA GLN A 108 -12.26 -4.95 -6.25
C GLN A 108 -11.61 -5.12 -7.65
N GLU A 109 -11.28 -4.02 -8.32
CA GLU A 109 -10.61 -4.04 -9.64
C GLU A 109 -9.12 -4.34 -9.53
N LEU A 110 -8.50 -3.88 -8.44
CA LEU A 110 -7.17 -4.29 -8.05
C LEU A 110 -7.17 -5.74 -7.54
N LEU A 111 -8.29 -6.25 -7.01
CA LEU A 111 -8.43 -7.56 -6.35
C LEU A 111 -9.03 -8.68 -7.22
N GLY A 112 -9.37 -8.40 -8.49
CA GLY A 112 -9.59 -9.44 -9.50
C GLY A 112 -10.76 -10.41 -9.29
N LYS A 113 -11.84 -10.04 -8.58
CA LYS A 113 -13.01 -10.93 -8.43
C LYS A 113 -13.94 -10.87 -9.65
N GLY A 114 -13.97 -11.96 -10.41
CA GLY A 114 -15.09 -12.33 -11.27
C GLY A 114 -16.05 -13.22 -10.48
N PHE A 115 -17.22 -12.69 -10.11
CA PHE A 115 -18.32 -13.47 -9.55
C PHE A 115 -18.94 -14.34 -10.65
N THR A 116 -18.58 -15.62 -10.71
CA THR A 116 -19.39 -16.63 -11.39
C THR A 116 -19.70 -17.74 -10.40
N THR A 117 -21.00 -18.05 -10.28
CA THR A 117 -21.68 -19.10 -9.50
C THR A 117 -21.97 -18.80 -8.02
N TRP A 118 -23.05 -18.04 -7.78
CA TRP A 118 -24.01 -18.34 -6.70
C TRP A 118 -25.45 -18.22 -7.25
N PRO A 119 -26.39 -19.11 -6.85
CA PRO A 119 -27.75 -19.10 -7.37
C PRO A 119 -28.49 -17.84 -6.94
N ARG A 120 -29.23 -17.28 -7.89
CA ARG A 120 -30.24 -16.23 -7.71
C ARG A 120 -31.07 -16.52 -6.47
N LEU A 121 -31.01 -15.66 -5.47
CA LEU A 121 -32.11 -15.20 -4.63
C LEU A 121 -31.53 -14.31 -3.52
N VAL A 122 -31.66 -13.00 -3.74
CA VAL A 122 -31.51 -11.83 -2.86
C VAL A 122 -30.55 -10.84 -3.51
N TRP A 123 -31.08 -10.05 -4.44
CA TRP A 123 -30.34 -8.98 -5.11
C TRP A 123 -31.26 -7.79 -5.35
N ASN A 124 -31.37 -6.92 -4.34
CA ASN A 124 -32.13 -5.69 -4.45
C ASN A 124 -31.23 -4.49 -4.17
N SER A 125 -31.21 -3.57 -5.14
CA SER A 125 -30.94 -2.13 -5.00
C SER A 125 -29.52 -1.58 -4.75
N TRP A 126 -28.45 -2.29 -5.12
CA TRP A 126 -27.09 -1.71 -5.11
C TRP A 126 -26.26 -1.94 -6.39
N ALA A 127 -26.86 -2.53 -7.42
CA ALA A 127 -26.12 -3.16 -8.51
C ALA A 127 -25.86 -2.29 -9.74
N GLN A 128 -26.59 -1.19 -9.89
CA GLN A 128 -26.55 -0.41 -11.14
C GLN A 128 -25.58 0.78 -11.10
N ALA A 129 -24.91 1.04 -9.96
CA ALA A 129 -24.07 2.22 -9.83
C ALA A 129 -22.56 1.98 -10.04
N ILE A 130 -22.09 0.73 -10.04
CA ILE A 130 -20.64 0.44 -9.98
C ILE A 130 -20.30 -0.77 -10.86
N CYS A 131 -20.33 -0.65 -12.18
CA CYS A 131 -19.72 -1.65 -13.07
C CYS A 131 -19.42 -1.04 -14.44
N PRO A 132 -18.20 -0.57 -14.73
CA PRO A 132 -17.67 -0.64 -16.07
C PRO A 132 -17.22 -2.08 -16.38
N SER A 133 -17.47 -2.47 -17.62
CA SER A 133 -17.31 -3.78 -18.22
C SER A 133 -15.85 -4.29 -18.24
N GLN A 134 -15.70 -5.56 -17.83
CA GLN A 134 -14.55 -6.49 -17.95
C GLN A 134 -13.50 -6.46 -16.81
N PRO A 135 -13.35 -7.55 -16.01
CA PRO A 135 -12.31 -7.66 -15.01
C PRO A 135 -10.97 -8.11 -15.66
N PRO A 136 -9.87 -7.35 -15.51
CA PRO A 136 -8.55 -7.92 -15.74
C PRO A 136 -8.28 -8.93 -14.62
N LYS A 137 -8.06 -10.20 -14.98
CA LYS A 137 -7.57 -11.24 -14.08
C LYS A 137 -6.17 -10.87 -13.59
N VAL A 138 -6.04 -10.09 -12.52
CA VAL A 138 -4.74 -9.78 -11.90
C VAL A 138 -4.34 -10.93 -10.97
N LEU A 139 -3.80 -11.99 -11.57
CA LEU A 139 -3.20 -13.15 -10.89
C LEU A 139 -2.12 -12.65 -9.90
N GLY A 140 -2.39 -12.81 -8.61
CA GLY A 140 -1.54 -12.40 -7.47
C GLY A 140 -2.31 -11.68 -6.36
N LEU A 141 -3.40 -10.97 -6.69
CA LEU A 141 -4.20 -10.28 -5.67
C LEU A 141 -5.27 -11.15 -5.00
N GLN A 142 -5.73 -12.21 -5.67
CA GLN A 142 -6.64 -13.17 -5.04
C GLN A 142 -5.92 -13.92 -3.90
N GLU A 143 -4.70 -14.41 -4.15
CA GLU A 143 -3.88 -15.06 -3.11
C GLU A 143 -3.55 -14.10 -1.96
N GLY A 144 -3.24 -12.84 -2.26
CA GLY A 144 -3.02 -11.83 -1.23
C GLY A 144 -4.28 -11.51 -0.43
N PHE A 145 -5.45 -11.47 -1.07
CA PHE A 145 -6.73 -11.24 -0.40
C PHE A 145 -7.05 -12.39 0.55
N ASP A 146 -6.94 -13.63 0.06
CA ASP A 146 -7.24 -14.83 0.85
C ASP A 146 -6.25 -15.00 2.01
N ALA A 147 -5.00 -14.53 1.86
CA ALA A 147 -4.00 -14.54 2.91
C ALA A 147 -4.20 -13.44 3.98
N LEU A 148 -4.89 -12.35 3.64
CA LEU A 148 -5.15 -11.21 4.53
C LEU A 148 -6.53 -11.26 5.19
N ASP A 149 -7.42 -12.13 4.72
CA ASP A 149 -8.77 -12.27 5.26
C ASP A 149 -8.73 -12.89 6.68
N PRO A 150 -9.39 -12.31 7.70
CA PRO A 150 -10.19 -11.08 7.71
C PRO A 150 -9.37 -9.79 7.93
N PHE A 151 -9.67 -8.74 7.16
CA PHE A 151 -9.09 -7.39 7.33
C PHE A 151 -10.14 -6.28 7.24
N ILE A 152 -9.78 -5.09 7.74
CA ILE A 152 -10.64 -3.89 7.71
C ILE A 152 -10.17 -2.99 6.55
N PRO A 153 -10.92 -2.89 5.43
CA PRO A 153 -10.57 -1.98 4.34
C PRO A 153 -10.88 -0.52 4.73
N ILE A 154 -9.94 0.38 4.48
CA ILE A 154 -10.11 1.83 4.68
C ILE A 154 -9.93 2.51 3.32
N LEU A 155 -10.95 3.25 2.88
CA LEU A 155 -10.91 4.01 1.64
C LEU A 155 -10.31 5.40 1.90
N VAL A 156 -9.26 5.75 1.14
CA VAL A 156 -8.69 7.10 1.09
C VAL A 156 -9.17 7.77 -0.19
N SER A 157 -9.90 8.87 -0.05
CA SER A 157 -10.44 9.65 -1.18
C SER A 157 -9.59 10.89 -1.46
N ASN A 158 -9.90 11.61 -2.54
CA ASN A 158 -9.39 12.95 -2.80
C ASN A 158 -9.82 13.94 -1.71
N TYR A 159 -9.20 15.11 -1.67
CA TYR A 159 -9.50 16.13 -0.68
C TYR A 159 -10.98 16.55 -0.71
N ASN A 160 -11.54 16.71 0.48
CA ASN A 160 -12.77 17.46 0.64
C ASN A 160 -12.51 18.97 0.50
N PRO A 161 -13.55 19.81 0.29
CA PRO A 161 -13.36 21.25 0.10
C PRO A 161 -12.62 21.95 1.24
N LYS A 162 -12.78 21.48 2.49
CA LYS A 162 -12.11 22.06 3.65
C LYS A 162 -10.63 21.66 3.73
N GLU A 163 -10.33 20.40 3.42
CA GLU A 163 -8.96 19.89 3.33
C GLU A 163 -8.18 20.59 2.22
N PHE A 164 -8.82 20.80 1.07
CA PHE A 164 -8.23 21.53 -0.05
C PHE A 164 -7.87 22.96 0.36
N GLU A 165 -8.82 23.71 0.92
CA GLU A 165 -8.58 25.09 1.37
C GLU A 165 -7.48 25.13 2.44
N SER A 166 -7.51 24.20 3.40
CA SER A 166 -6.49 24.11 4.46
C SER A 166 -5.10 23.82 3.88
N CYS A 167 -5.02 22.98 2.84
CA CYS A 167 -3.77 22.64 2.17
C CYS A 167 -3.20 23.84 1.37
N ILE A 168 -4.06 24.57 0.64
CA ILE A 168 -3.65 25.80 -0.05
C ILE A 168 -3.18 26.86 0.95
N GLN A 169 -3.92 27.05 2.04
CA GLN A 169 -3.56 28.00 3.08
C GLN A 169 -2.19 27.68 3.68
N TYR A 170 -1.89 26.40 3.93
CA TYR A 170 -0.57 25.95 4.35
C TYR A 170 0.53 26.32 3.34
N TYR A 171 0.30 26.16 2.03
CA TYR A 171 1.30 26.55 1.03
C TYR A 171 1.52 28.06 0.97
N LEU A 172 0.47 28.86 1.15
CA LEU A 172 0.57 30.33 1.20
C LEU A 172 1.35 30.80 2.43
N GLU A 173 1.08 30.22 3.61
CA GLU A 173 1.78 30.55 4.87
C GLU A 173 3.28 30.25 4.80
N ASN A 174 3.68 29.22 4.05
CA ASN A 174 5.08 28.89 3.84
C ASN A 174 5.74 29.66 2.69
N ASN A 175 5.03 30.59 2.05
CA ASN A 175 5.45 31.24 0.81
C ASN A 175 5.90 30.21 -0.26
N TRP A 176 5.19 29.08 -0.37
CA TRP A 176 5.51 28.04 -1.36
C TRP A 176 5.02 28.44 -2.75
N LEU A 177 3.84 29.08 -2.82
CA LEU A 177 3.26 29.58 -4.05
C LEU A 177 3.78 30.99 -4.33
N GLN A 178 4.58 31.15 -5.39
CA GLN A 178 5.24 32.43 -5.70
C GLN A 178 4.45 33.28 -6.70
N HIS A 179 3.63 32.63 -7.55
CA HIS A 179 2.82 33.32 -8.54
C HIS A 179 1.80 34.29 -7.93
N GLU A 180 1.75 35.53 -8.42
CA GLU A 180 0.90 36.63 -7.90
C GLU A 180 -0.60 36.30 -7.89
N LYS A 181 -1.06 35.45 -8.80
CA LYS A 181 -2.48 35.03 -8.89
C LYS A 181 -2.82 33.78 -8.08
N ALA A 182 -1.84 33.10 -7.49
CA ALA A 182 -2.09 31.89 -6.72
C ALA A 182 -2.91 32.12 -5.44
N PRO A 183 -2.74 33.25 -4.70
CA PRO A 183 -3.57 33.53 -3.52
C PRO A 183 -5.00 33.97 -3.85
N THR A 184 -5.31 34.32 -5.11
CA THR A 184 -6.64 34.82 -5.49
C THR A 184 -7.67 33.68 -5.57
N GLU A 185 -8.94 34.02 -5.38
CA GLU A 185 -10.03 33.05 -5.44
C GLU A 185 -10.15 32.38 -6.82
N GLU A 186 -9.76 33.07 -7.89
CA GLU A 186 -9.66 32.51 -9.24
C GLU A 186 -8.54 31.47 -9.32
N GLY A 187 -7.35 31.78 -8.78
CA GLY A 187 -6.22 30.85 -8.75
C GLY A 187 -6.55 29.57 -8.00
N LYS A 188 -7.24 29.68 -6.85
CA LYS A 188 -7.71 28.51 -6.09
C LYS A 188 -8.69 27.65 -6.88
N LYS A 189 -9.63 28.26 -7.62
CA LYS A 189 -10.60 27.53 -8.47
C LYS A 189 -9.91 26.82 -9.63
N GLU A 190 -8.92 27.46 -10.26
CA GLU A 190 -8.12 26.84 -11.32
C GLU A 190 -7.33 25.63 -10.79
N LEU A 191 -6.68 25.78 -9.63
CA LEU A 191 -5.96 24.69 -8.97
C LEU A 191 -6.89 23.54 -8.59
N LEU A 192 -8.09 23.85 -8.08
CA LEU A 192 -9.09 22.84 -7.75
C LEU A 192 -9.55 22.08 -9.01
N PHE A 193 -9.77 22.79 -10.12
CA PHE A 193 -10.19 22.20 -11.39
C PHE A 193 -9.09 21.31 -12.01
N LEU A 194 -7.85 21.81 -12.07
CA LEU A 194 -6.72 21.08 -12.65
C LEU A 194 -6.34 19.83 -11.84
N SER A 195 -6.34 19.95 -10.51
CA SER A 195 -6.01 18.84 -9.62
C SER A 195 -7.17 17.88 -9.39
N ASN A 196 -8.42 18.30 -9.63
CA ASN A 196 -9.63 17.59 -9.22
C ASN A 196 -9.60 17.17 -7.74
N ALA A 197 -9.09 18.07 -6.89
CA ALA A 197 -8.82 17.86 -5.46
C ALA A 197 -7.90 16.66 -5.15
N ASN A 198 -7.12 16.18 -6.12
CA ASN A 198 -6.16 15.10 -5.90
C ASN A 198 -4.88 15.65 -5.24
N PRO A 199 -4.45 15.11 -4.08
CA PRO A 199 -3.27 15.60 -3.36
C PRO A 199 -1.99 15.64 -4.19
N SER A 200 -1.70 14.58 -4.94
CA SER A 200 -0.46 14.47 -5.72
C SER A 200 -0.47 15.35 -6.95
N LEU A 201 -1.62 15.52 -7.61
CA LEU A 201 -1.73 16.46 -8.73
C LEU A 201 -1.63 17.90 -8.25
N LEU A 202 -2.23 18.23 -7.10
CA LEU A 202 -2.15 19.55 -6.52
C LEU A 202 -0.70 19.92 -6.20
N GLU A 203 0.02 19.08 -5.46
CA GLU A 203 1.43 19.28 -5.14
C GLU A 203 2.28 19.46 -6.40
N ARG A 204 2.07 18.61 -7.40
CA ARG A 204 2.78 18.71 -8.68
C ARG A 204 2.50 20.00 -9.43
N HIS A 205 1.27 20.49 -9.42
CA HIS A 205 0.91 21.76 -10.04
C HIS A 205 1.48 22.95 -9.26
N CYS A 206 1.45 22.90 -7.92
CA CYS A 206 1.99 23.93 -7.04
C CYS A 206 3.52 23.98 -7.04
N ALA A 207 4.22 22.89 -7.37
CA ALA A 207 5.68 22.82 -7.33
C ALA A 207 6.40 23.74 -8.35
N TYR A 208 5.69 24.25 -9.36
CA TYR A 208 6.25 25.12 -10.40
C TYR A 208 5.55 26.49 -10.50
N LEU A 209 4.75 26.87 -9.50
CA LEU A 209 4.03 28.16 -9.42
C LEU A 209 4.74 29.16 -8.51
#